data_AF-A0A2K2V634-F1
#
_entry.id   AF-A0A2K2V634-F1
#
_cell.length_a   1.000
_cell.length_b   1.000
_cell.length_c   1.000
_cell.angle_alpha   90.00
_cell.angle_beta   90.00
_cell.angle_gamma   90.00
#
_symmetry.space_group_name_H-M   'P 1'
#
loop_
_entity.id
_entity.type
_entity.pdbx_description
1 polymer ?
#
loop_
_entity_poly.entity_id
_entity_poly.type
_entity_poly.pdbx_seq_one_letter_code
_entity_poly.pdbx_strand_id
1 'polypeptide(L)'
;MRIKVLLIVLLLLPSLNISACPPTAGYVGAVYSQGITESEAMSYLNRSRIASKLNTGFFSFSPYFKDGLRAIYIEIGSYEEGAPLKAYIFPGSKYTLLLVETDASLNKGPLLYAESLLSGLLNPRNIVNESGSPNNWNPPAPYALWIRLERGVEVKVNVVRCGFVYSRLREPQTGRIGVIANEIDYNLSFGIIKRIESRGVGVDYLGFNEESMIKASKYRVVIFLGGHLAPATGKFVLPLLRNKTAYLRHNWLISPGTWGTGGIFIVIAGSDRYMTRRAAEEFLIRWADFAIRAAREGAVFMEFNSTAIMIVSSGRCGILEEPELQLSSEGNYIKAVYREGHSDPCARFYIAECSMTDREIRITLGRQSTSLICVQCIGVITANITIGPLPPGDYKVCINGICGHINISKS
;
A
#
# COMPACT_ATOMS: atom_id res chain seq x y z
N MET A 1 -47.86 -21.32 48.13
CA MET A 1 -48.17 -21.39 46.68
C MET A 1 -47.25 -20.57 45.77
N ARG A 2 -46.55 -19.52 46.23
CA ARG A 2 -45.73 -18.64 45.35
C ARG A 2 -44.40 -19.24 44.85
N ILE A 3 -43.80 -20.18 45.58
CA ILE A 3 -42.52 -20.82 45.21
C ILE A 3 -42.68 -21.77 44.01
N LYS A 4 -43.83 -22.44 43.88
CA LYS A 4 -44.09 -23.38 42.77
C LYS A 4 -44.29 -22.67 41.43
N VAL A 5 -44.84 -21.46 41.42
CA VAL A 5 -45.01 -20.65 40.20
C VAL A 5 -43.66 -20.13 39.70
N LEU A 6 -42.78 -19.69 40.60
CA LEU A 6 -41.43 -19.25 40.22
C LEU A 6 -40.60 -20.39 39.63
N LEU A 7 -40.70 -21.60 40.21
CA LEU A 7 -40.00 -22.78 39.70
C LEU A 7 -40.51 -23.20 38.33
N ILE A 8 -41.82 -23.13 38.11
CA ILE A 8 -42.45 -23.45 36.81
C ILE A 8 -42.10 -22.39 35.76
N VAL A 9 -42.01 -21.11 36.11
CA VAL A 9 -41.53 -20.05 35.20
C VAL A 9 -40.04 -20.19 34.89
N LEU A 10 -39.22 -20.70 35.81
CA LEU A 10 -37.81 -21.03 35.57
C LEU A 10 -37.62 -22.32 34.76
N LEU A 11 -38.55 -23.27 34.84
CA LEU A 11 -38.58 -24.51 34.04
C LEU A 11 -39.25 -24.33 32.66
N LEU A 12 -40.13 -23.32 32.52
CA LEU A 12 -40.79 -22.93 31.27
C LEU A 12 -40.14 -21.72 30.59
N LEU A 13 -39.14 -21.09 31.22
CA LEU A 13 -38.17 -20.29 30.49
C LEU A 13 -37.64 -21.25 29.42
N PRO A 14 -37.96 -21.02 28.14
CA PRO A 14 -37.46 -21.90 27.12
C PRO A 14 -35.97 -21.96 27.35
N SER A 15 -35.43 -23.17 27.40
CA SER A 15 -34.05 -23.45 27.05
C SER A 15 -33.86 -22.96 25.61
N LEU A 16 -33.94 -21.65 25.43
CA LEU A 16 -33.37 -20.87 24.38
C LEU A 16 -31.89 -21.12 24.58
N ASN A 17 -31.46 -22.24 24.03
CA ASN A 17 -30.11 -22.53 23.57
C ASN A 17 -29.73 -21.42 22.58
N ILE A 18 -29.64 -20.18 23.03
CA ILE A 18 -28.89 -19.12 22.37
C ILE A 18 -27.47 -19.26 22.92
N SER A 19 -26.85 -20.40 22.61
CA SER A 19 -25.39 -20.49 22.62
C SER A 19 -24.94 -20.54 21.17
N ALA A 20 -25.38 -19.56 20.37
CA ALA A 20 -24.61 -19.19 19.20
C ALA A 20 -23.32 -18.56 19.74
N CYS A 21 -22.16 -19.11 19.39
CA CYS A 21 -20.91 -18.48 19.76
C CYS A 21 -20.88 -17.07 19.16
N PRO A 22 -20.47 -16.04 19.91
CA PRO A 22 -20.24 -14.73 19.32
C PRO A 22 -19.25 -14.89 18.17
N PRO A 23 -19.43 -14.14 17.06
CA PRO A 23 -18.49 -14.20 15.95
C PRO A 23 -17.10 -13.84 16.44
N THR A 24 -16.14 -14.69 16.09
CA THR A 24 -14.74 -14.56 16.50
C THR A 24 -13.88 -13.90 15.42
N ALA A 25 -14.34 -13.93 14.17
CA ALA A 25 -13.67 -13.36 13.01
C ALA A 25 -14.72 -12.96 11.95
N GLY A 26 -14.25 -12.59 10.76
CA GLY A 26 -15.12 -12.24 9.65
C GLY A 26 -14.50 -12.44 8.29
N TYR A 27 -15.28 -12.06 7.29
CA TYR A 27 -14.87 -11.97 5.90
C TYR A 27 -15.20 -10.58 5.37
N VAL A 28 -14.29 -10.00 4.61
CA VAL A 28 -14.52 -8.79 3.81
C VAL A 28 -14.25 -9.11 2.35
N GLY A 29 -15.01 -8.56 1.43
CA GLY A 29 -14.81 -8.84 0.01
C GLY A 29 -15.26 -7.73 -0.92
N ALA A 30 -14.65 -7.71 -2.10
CA ALA A 30 -14.96 -6.82 -3.21
C ALA A 30 -15.39 -7.64 -4.43
N VAL A 31 -16.50 -7.24 -5.05
CA VAL A 31 -16.98 -7.80 -6.31
C VAL A 31 -16.61 -6.86 -7.44
N TYR A 32 -15.94 -7.37 -8.46
CA TYR A 32 -15.52 -6.63 -9.65
C TYR A 32 -16.41 -6.97 -10.83
N SER A 33 -16.89 -5.99 -11.59
CA SER A 33 -17.49 -6.15 -12.92
C SER A 33 -16.44 -6.47 -13.97
N GLN A 34 -15.68 -7.53 -13.70
CA GLN A 34 -14.64 -8.07 -14.57
C GLN A 34 -14.70 -9.60 -14.44
N GLY A 35 -15.01 -10.28 -15.53
CA GLY A 35 -14.88 -11.73 -15.60
C GLY A 35 -13.40 -12.10 -15.69
N ILE A 36 -13.00 -13.09 -14.90
CA ILE A 36 -11.65 -13.66 -14.91
C ILE A 36 -11.80 -15.16 -14.87
N THR A 37 -11.09 -15.84 -15.78
CA THR A 37 -11.02 -17.30 -15.77
C THR A 37 -10.01 -17.80 -14.74
N GLU A 38 -10.20 -19.03 -14.26
CA GLU A 38 -9.24 -19.68 -13.37
C GLU A 38 -7.84 -19.73 -14.02
N SER A 39 -7.75 -20.04 -15.31
CA SER A 39 -6.48 -20.09 -16.06
C SER A 39 -5.75 -18.74 -16.08
N GLU A 40 -6.47 -17.63 -16.31
CA GLU A 40 -5.89 -16.28 -16.31
C GLU A 40 -5.36 -15.89 -14.93
N ALA A 41 -6.15 -16.13 -13.87
CA ALA A 41 -5.74 -15.86 -12.50
C ALA A 41 -4.49 -16.68 -12.13
N MET A 42 -4.47 -17.96 -12.48
CA MET A 42 -3.35 -18.87 -12.25
C MET A 42 -2.08 -18.43 -13.00
N SER A 43 -2.23 -18.07 -14.28
CA SER A 43 -1.13 -17.56 -15.12
C SER A 43 -0.56 -16.25 -14.56
N TYR A 44 -1.42 -15.37 -14.05
CA TYR A 44 -0.99 -14.14 -13.38
C TYR A 44 -0.20 -14.44 -12.10
N LEU A 45 -0.73 -15.28 -11.21
CA LEU A 45 -0.09 -15.62 -9.93
C LEU A 45 1.28 -16.28 -10.15
N ASN A 46 1.37 -17.23 -11.10
CA ASN A 46 2.61 -17.89 -11.45
C ASN A 46 3.68 -16.92 -12.00
N ARG A 47 3.29 -16.00 -12.89
CA ARG A 47 4.21 -14.99 -13.46
C ARG A 47 4.65 -13.96 -12.43
N SER A 48 3.75 -13.60 -11.52
CA SER A 48 3.99 -12.56 -10.51
C SER A 48 4.90 -13.04 -9.37
N ARG A 49 5.25 -14.34 -9.32
CA ARG A 49 6.04 -14.96 -8.25
C ARG A 49 5.52 -14.62 -6.85
N ILE A 50 4.22 -14.39 -6.73
CA ILE A 50 3.55 -14.25 -5.44
C ILE A 50 3.71 -15.62 -4.79
N ALA A 51 4.53 -15.68 -3.73
CA ALA A 51 4.85 -16.89 -3.01
C ALA A 51 3.62 -17.37 -2.22
N SER A 52 2.62 -17.85 -2.94
CA SER A 52 1.42 -18.46 -2.38
C SER A 52 1.47 -19.95 -2.66
N LYS A 53 1.22 -20.78 -1.64
CA LYS A 53 0.78 -22.16 -1.83
C LYS A 53 -0.53 -22.12 -2.58
N LEU A 54 -0.42 -22.20 -3.89
CA LEU A 54 -1.53 -22.13 -4.80
C LEU A 54 -2.17 -23.51 -4.81
N ASN A 55 -3.43 -23.56 -4.39
CA ASN A 55 -4.19 -24.81 -4.35
C ASN A 55 -5.58 -24.52 -4.89
N THR A 56 -5.98 -25.27 -5.90
CA THR A 56 -7.33 -25.26 -6.42
C THR A 56 -8.09 -26.35 -5.66
N GLY A 57 -9.14 -25.95 -4.94
CA GLY A 57 -9.84 -26.88 -4.07
C GLY A 57 -11.25 -26.42 -3.77
N PHE A 58 -12.01 -27.35 -3.21
CA PHE A 58 -13.31 -27.07 -2.64
C PHE A 58 -13.11 -26.47 -1.25
N PHE A 59 -13.33 -25.16 -1.14
CA PHE A 59 -13.33 -24.46 0.14
C PHE A 59 -14.72 -24.55 0.76
N SER A 60 -14.74 -24.85 2.04
CA SER A 60 -15.95 -24.79 2.84
C SER A 60 -15.76 -23.73 3.93
N PHE A 61 -16.61 -22.70 3.92
CA PHE A 61 -16.59 -21.60 4.90
C PHE A 61 -16.89 -22.07 6.33
N SER A 62 -17.45 -23.27 6.46
CA SER A 62 -17.86 -23.85 7.73
C SER A 62 -17.91 -25.36 7.57
N PRO A 63 -17.53 -26.17 8.56
CA PRO A 63 -17.73 -27.63 8.51
C PRO A 63 -19.21 -28.03 8.30
N TYR A 64 -20.15 -27.10 8.50
CA TYR A 64 -21.58 -27.28 8.28
C TYR A 64 -22.04 -26.88 6.86
N PHE A 65 -21.15 -26.32 6.03
CA PHE A 65 -21.41 -26.05 4.62
C PHE A 65 -20.98 -27.26 3.79
N LYS A 66 -21.95 -27.94 3.19
CA LYS A 66 -21.72 -29.15 2.39
C LYS A 66 -21.27 -28.87 0.96
N ASP A 67 -21.45 -27.64 0.48
CA ASP A 67 -21.08 -27.28 -0.87
C ASP A 67 -19.63 -26.83 -0.91
N GLY A 68 -18.80 -27.64 -1.55
CA GLY A 68 -17.44 -27.23 -1.88
C GLY A 68 -17.47 -26.05 -2.85
N LEU A 69 -16.72 -24.99 -2.54
CA LEU A 69 -16.59 -23.84 -3.44
C LEU A 69 -15.23 -23.81 -4.08
N ARG A 70 -15.21 -23.77 -5.41
CA ARG A 70 -13.97 -23.66 -6.17
C ARG A 70 -13.45 -22.23 -6.09
N ALA A 71 -12.31 -22.07 -5.44
CA ALA A 71 -11.62 -20.79 -5.30
C ALA A 71 -10.10 -21.00 -5.46
N ILE A 72 -9.41 -19.94 -5.84
CA ILE A 72 -7.95 -19.86 -5.76
C ILE A 72 -7.66 -19.11 -4.46
N TYR A 73 -6.88 -19.69 -3.55
CA TYR A 73 -6.49 -18.98 -2.34
C TYR A 73 -5.00 -18.61 -2.34
N ILE A 74 -4.70 -17.47 -1.71
CA ILE A 74 -3.37 -16.94 -1.47
C ILE A 74 -3.21 -16.65 0.03
N GLU A 75 -2.06 -17.01 0.59
CA GLU A 75 -1.72 -16.66 1.96
C GLU A 75 -1.16 -15.24 1.98
N ILE A 76 -1.79 -14.35 2.76
CA ILE A 76 -1.48 -12.91 2.79
C ILE A 76 -1.01 -12.43 4.18
N GLY A 77 -0.96 -13.33 5.16
CA GLY A 77 -0.55 -13.01 6.53
C GLY A 77 -0.73 -14.17 7.48
N SER A 78 -0.81 -13.89 8.78
CA SER A 78 -1.08 -14.88 9.82
C SER A 78 -1.87 -14.28 10.99
N TYR A 79 -2.76 -15.06 11.58
CA TYR A 79 -3.37 -14.77 12.87
C TYR A 79 -2.37 -14.90 14.03
N GLU A 80 -2.69 -14.35 15.20
CA GLU A 80 -1.88 -14.51 16.42
C GLU A 80 -1.69 -15.98 16.79
N GLU A 81 -2.74 -16.76 16.58
CA GLU A 81 -2.83 -18.20 16.82
C GLU A 81 -1.97 -19.02 15.84
N GLY A 82 -1.27 -18.37 14.90
CA GLY A 82 -0.31 -18.99 13.98
C GLY A 82 -0.91 -19.53 12.69
N ALA A 83 -2.23 -19.48 12.53
CA ALA A 83 -2.90 -19.86 11.30
C ALA A 83 -2.64 -18.83 10.18
N PRO A 84 -2.51 -19.27 8.91
CA PRO A 84 -2.35 -18.37 7.79
C PRO A 84 -3.64 -17.56 7.54
N LEU A 85 -3.49 -16.26 7.30
CA LEU A 85 -4.54 -15.36 6.85
C LEU A 85 -4.69 -15.50 5.34
N LYS A 86 -5.90 -15.75 4.85
CA LYS A 86 -6.13 -16.09 3.43
C LYS A 86 -6.93 -15.03 2.70
N ALA A 87 -6.58 -14.82 1.44
CA ALA A 87 -7.44 -14.21 0.44
C ALA A 87 -7.84 -15.25 -0.61
N TYR A 88 -9.06 -15.14 -1.11
CA TYR A 88 -9.72 -16.06 -2.01
C TYR A 88 -10.19 -15.29 -3.24
N ILE A 89 -9.83 -15.80 -4.41
CA ILE A 89 -10.32 -15.33 -5.70
C ILE A 89 -11.37 -16.35 -6.15
N PHE A 90 -12.59 -15.87 -6.38
CA PHE A 90 -13.68 -16.62 -6.98
C PHE A 90 -13.84 -16.16 -8.43
N PRO A 91 -13.31 -16.92 -9.40
CA PRO A 91 -13.39 -16.58 -10.81
C PRO A 91 -14.85 -16.65 -11.29
N GLY A 92 -15.23 -15.74 -12.18
CA GLY A 92 -16.54 -15.74 -12.83
C GLY A 92 -16.47 -15.19 -14.25
N SER A 93 -17.53 -15.41 -15.02
CA SER A 93 -17.64 -15.00 -16.42
C SER A 93 -17.93 -13.52 -16.59
N LYS A 94 -18.67 -12.91 -15.65
CA LYS A 94 -19.05 -11.48 -15.68
C LYS A 94 -18.46 -10.73 -14.49
N TYR A 95 -18.44 -11.38 -13.34
CA TYR A 95 -17.97 -10.82 -12.09
C TYR A 95 -16.94 -11.73 -11.43
N THR A 96 -15.93 -11.11 -10.83
CA THR A 96 -14.95 -11.81 -9.98
C THR A 96 -15.11 -11.32 -8.55
N LEU A 97 -14.99 -12.22 -7.58
CA LEU A 97 -14.97 -11.86 -6.17
C LEU A 97 -13.57 -12.06 -5.59
N LEU A 98 -13.06 -11.02 -4.93
CA LEU A 98 -11.96 -11.13 -3.99
C LEU A 98 -12.52 -11.12 -2.57
N LEU A 99 -12.34 -12.21 -1.83
CA LEU A 99 -12.80 -12.36 -0.46
C LEU A 99 -11.58 -12.58 0.45
N VAL A 100 -11.53 -11.93 1.60
CA VAL A 100 -10.39 -12.00 2.51
C VAL A 100 -10.89 -12.24 3.92
N GLU A 101 -10.21 -13.12 4.66
CA GLU A 101 -10.50 -13.31 6.08
C GLU A 101 -10.05 -12.08 6.89
N THR A 102 -10.73 -11.80 8.00
CA THR A 102 -10.45 -10.65 8.86
C THR A 102 -10.90 -10.92 10.30
N ASP A 103 -10.66 -9.97 11.21
CA ASP A 103 -11.10 -10.04 12.59
C ASP A 103 -12.61 -9.80 12.76
N ALA A 104 -13.11 -9.92 14.00
CA ALA A 104 -14.52 -9.70 14.33
C ALA A 104 -15.01 -8.25 14.09
N SER A 105 -14.09 -7.29 13.92
CA SER A 105 -14.42 -5.89 13.61
C SER A 105 -14.66 -5.64 12.12
N LEU A 106 -14.46 -6.66 11.27
CA LEU A 106 -14.55 -6.57 9.81
C LEU A 106 -13.55 -5.56 9.23
N ASN A 107 -12.32 -5.56 9.74
CA ASN A 107 -11.25 -4.69 9.26
C ASN A 107 -11.01 -4.90 7.75
N LYS A 108 -11.01 -3.82 6.97
CA LYS A 108 -10.80 -3.82 5.51
C LYS A 108 -9.33 -3.84 5.08
N GLY A 109 -8.38 -3.63 5.98
CA GLY A 109 -6.94 -3.61 5.67
C GLY A 109 -6.44 -4.84 4.89
N PRO A 110 -6.80 -6.07 5.30
CA PRO A 110 -6.46 -7.28 4.55
C PRO A 110 -6.99 -7.31 3.11
N LEU A 111 -8.20 -6.77 2.88
CA LEU A 111 -8.79 -6.68 1.54
C LEU A 111 -7.95 -5.77 0.64
N LEU A 112 -7.68 -4.54 1.08
CA LEU A 112 -6.86 -3.57 0.34
C LEU A 112 -5.47 -4.12 0.00
N TYR A 113 -4.91 -4.96 0.88
CA TYR A 113 -3.65 -5.63 0.61
C TYR A 113 -3.75 -6.68 -0.49
N ALA A 114 -4.73 -7.57 -0.40
CA ALA A 114 -4.97 -8.56 -1.43
C ALA A 114 -5.24 -7.89 -2.79
N GLU A 115 -5.98 -6.78 -2.81
CA GLU A 115 -6.17 -5.96 -4.01
C GLU A 115 -4.86 -5.42 -4.58
N SER A 116 -3.97 -4.95 -3.70
CA SER A 116 -2.66 -4.43 -4.13
C SER A 116 -1.81 -5.52 -4.78
N LEU A 117 -1.80 -6.74 -4.23
CA LEU A 117 -1.10 -7.90 -4.77
C LEU A 117 -1.66 -8.33 -6.11
N LEU A 118 -2.97 -8.18 -6.29
CA LEU A 118 -3.70 -8.61 -7.47
C LEU A 118 -3.98 -7.47 -8.46
N SER A 119 -3.37 -6.30 -8.28
CA SER A 119 -3.68 -5.09 -9.07
C SER A 119 -3.35 -5.19 -10.57
N GLY A 120 -2.52 -6.16 -10.97
CA GLY A 120 -2.30 -6.47 -12.38
C GLY A 120 -3.30 -7.48 -12.96
N LEU A 121 -4.17 -8.06 -12.12
CA LEU A 121 -5.23 -9.01 -12.48
C LEU A 121 -6.62 -8.38 -12.31
N LEU A 122 -6.86 -7.74 -11.17
CA LEU A 122 -8.11 -7.10 -10.78
C LEU A 122 -7.94 -5.58 -10.83
N ASN A 123 -8.87 -4.90 -11.50
CA ASN A 123 -8.89 -3.44 -11.58
C ASN A 123 -9.85 -2.85 -10.53
N PRO A 124 -9.36 -2.08 -9.54
CA PRO A 124 -10.22 -1.46 -8.51
C PRO A 124 -11.32 -0.54 -9.05
N ARG A 125 -11.17 0.00 -10.26
CA ARG A 125 -12.22 0.82 -10.90
C ARG A 125 -13.47 0.02 -11.29
N ASN A 126 -13.34 -1.30 -11.35
CA ASN A 126 -14.44 -2.19 -11.70
C ASN A 126 -15.18 -2.70 -10.45
N ILE A 127 -14.87 -2.22 -9.24
CA ILE A 127 -15.59 -2.66 -8.03
C ILE A 127 -17.04 -2.18 -8.11
N VAL A 128 -17.97 -3.12 -8.07
CA VAL A 128 -19.42 -2.84 -8.01
C VAL A 128 -19.96 -2.88 -6.60
N ASN A 129 -19.29 -3.61 -5.69
CA ASN A 129 -19.67 -3.64 -4.29
C ASN A 129 -18.51 -4.10 -3.41
N GLU A 130 -18.44 -3.51 -2.22
CA GLU A 130 -17.69 -4.04 -1.08
C GLU A 130 -18.64 -4.35 0.06
N SER A 131 -18.48 -5.51 0.67
CA SER A 131 -19.26 -5.91 1.84
C SER A 131 -18.41 -6.75 2.80
N GLY A 132 -18.92 -6.94 4.00
CA GLY A 132 -18.34 -7.86 4.97
C GLY A 132 -19.42 -8.60 5.73
N SER A 133 -19.05 -9.73 6.31
CA SER A 133 -19.91 -10.50 7.19
C SER A 133 -19.11 -11.21 8.27
N PRO A 134 -19.68 -11.40 9.47
CA PRO A 134 -19.05 -12.21 10.49
C PRO A 134 -18.84 -13.66 10.02
N ASN A 135 -17.89 -14.37 10.63
CA ASN A 135 -17.50 -15.73 10.25
C ASN A 135 -18.56 -16.80 10.57
N ASN A 136 -19.63 -16.44 11.28
CA ASN A 136 -20.77 -17.31 11.53
C ASN A 136 -21.89 -17.13 10.49
N TRP A 137 -21.71 -16.29 9.47
CA TRP A 137 -22.63 -16.17 8.34
C TRP A 137 -22.18 -17.10 7.21
N ASN A 138 -23.10 -17.95 6.75
CA ASN A 138 -22.78 -18.99 5.79
C ASN A 138 -23.83 -19.07 4.64
N PRO A 139 -23.41 -18.81 3.38
CA PRO A 139 -22.08 -18.33 3.00
C PRO A 139 -21.86 -16.87 3.47
N PRO A 140 -20.61 -16.36 3.43
CA PRO A 140 -20.34 -14.95 3.68
C PRO A 140 -21.15 -14.02 2.77
N ALA A 141 -21.54 -12.85 3.28
CA ALA A 141 -22.35 -11.89 2.52
C ALA A 141 -21.74 -11.47 1.17
N PRO A 142 -20.41 -11.19 1.06
CA PRO A 142 -19.82 -10.85 -0.24
C PRO A 142 -19.93 -11.99 -1.27
N TYR A 143 -19.89 -13.23 -0.80
CA TYR A 143 -20.08 -14.41 -1.65
C TYR A 143 -21.53 -14.54 -2.12
N ALA A 144 -22.50 -14.38 -1.21
CA ALA A 144 -23.92 -14.40 -1.57
C ALA A 144 -24.25 -13.33 -2.63
N LEU A 145 -23.67 -12.13 -2.48
CA LEU A 145 -23.81 -11.05 -3.45
C LEU A 145 -23.16 -11.41 -4.80
N TRP A 146 -21.94 -11.93 -4.79
CA TRP A 146 -21.26 -12.34 -6.01
C TRP A 146 -22.07 -13.39 -6.78
N ILE A 147 -22.61 -14.42 -6.10
CA ILE A 147 -23.47 -15.42 -6.76
C ILE A 147 -24.73 -14.78 -7.36
N ARG A 148 -25.36 -13.84 -6.65
CA ARG A 148 -26.51 -13.11 -7.18
C ARG A 148 -26.16 -12.34 -8.45
N LEU A 149 -25.02 -11.66 -8.47
CA LEU A 149 -24.57 -10.88 -9.63
C LEU A 149 -24.12 -11.77 -10.80
N GLU A 150 -23.37 -12.83 -10.52
CA GLU A 150 -22.80 -13.73 -11.52
C GLU A 150 -23.85 -14.67 -12.12
N ARG A 151 -24.74 -15.23 -11.29
CA ARG A 151 -25.68 -16.30 -11.67
C ARG A 151 -27.15 -15.88 -11.64
N GLY A 152 -27.48 -14.72 -11.09
CA GLY A 152 -28.88 -14.31 -10.91
C GLY A 152 -29.62 -15.11 -9.83
N VAL A 153 -28.90 -15.85 -8.98
CA VAL A 153 -29.49 -16.73 -7.96
C VAL A 153 -29.37 -16.07 -6.59
N GLU A 154 -30.47 -15.94 -5.86
CA GLU A 154 -30.42 -15.55 -4.45
C GLU A 154 -29.95 -16.71 -3.58
N VAL A 155 -28.92 -16.46 -2.78
CA VAL A 155 -28.39 -17.45 -1.83
C VAL A 155 -28.83 -17.05 -0.43
N LYS A 156 -29.53 -17.96 0.24
CA LYS A 156 -29.94 -17.76 1.63
C LYS A 156 -28.71 -17.84 2.54
N VAL A 157 -28.42 -16.73 3.23
CA VAL A 157 -27.38 -16.67 4.27
C VAL A 157 -27.97 -17.21 5.57
N ASN A 158 -27.35 -18.26 6.12
CA ASN A 158 -27.73 -18.83 7.40
C ASN A 158 -26.70 -18.46 8.46
N VAL A 159 -27.15 -18.17 9.69
CA VAL A 159 -26.26 -17.95 10.83
C VAL A 159 -26.00 -19.30 11.50
N VAL A 160 -24.76 -19.78 11.45
CA VAL A 160 -24.34 -21.07 12.05
C VAL A 160 -23.84 -20.88 13.48
N ARG A 161 -23.89 -21.95 14.29
CA ARG A 161 -23.58 -21.89 15.73
C ARG A 161 -22.11 -21.57 16.03
N CYS A 162 -21.17 -22.03 15.19
CA CYS A 162 -19.73 -21.84 15.38
C CYS A 162 -19.02 -21.61 14.02
N GLY A 163 -18.20 -20.56 13.94
CA GLY A 163 -17.24 -20.33 12.84
C GLY A 163 -15.86 -20.94 13.14
N PHE A 164 -14.83 -20.57 12.39
CA PHE A 164 -13.45 -20.95 12.69
C PHE A 164 -12.89 -20.20 13.91
N VAL A 165 -11.93 -20.81 14.61
CA VAL A 165 -11.52 -20.42 15.98
C VAL A 165 -10.59 -19.20 16.02
N TYR A 166 -9.91 -18.88 14.91
CA TYR A 166 -8.96 -17.77 14.83
C TYR A 166 -9.68 -16.43 14.85
N SER A 167 -9.17 -15.49 15.65
CA SER A 167 -9.94 -14.30 15.99
C SER A 167 -9.16 -12.99 15.98
N ARG A 168 -7.84 -13.07 16.17
CA ARG A 168 -6.99 -11.89 16.33
C ARG A 168 -6.00 -11.80 15.19
N LEU A 169 -6.14 -10.73 14.41
CA LEU A 169 -5.08 -10.34 13.51
C LEU A 169 -3.85 -10.03 14.35
N ARG A 170 -2.70 -10.60 13.97
CA ARG A 170 -1.45 -10.36 14.68
C ARG A 170 -1.10 -8.89 14.63
N GLU A 171 -1.00 -8.25 15.80
CA GLU A 171 -0.58 -6.85 15.87
C GLU A 171 0.85 -6.70 15.33
N PRO A 172 1.08 -5.75 14.40
CA PRO A 172 2.42 -5.52 13.87
C PRO A 172 3.32 -4.92 14.95
N GLN A 173 4.62 -5.26 14.93
CA GLN A 173 5.61 -4.69 15.82
C GLN A 173 5.60 -3.16 15.72
N THR A 174 5.38 -2.51 16.86
CA THR A 174 5.40 -1.05 17.04
C THR A 174 6.76 -0.61 17.58
N GLY A 175 7.12 0.63 17.29
CA GLY A 175 8.43 1.19 17.67
C GLY A 175 9.63 0.55 16.96
N ARG A 176 9.39 -0.29 15.93
CA ARG A 176 10.42 -0.95 15.12
C ARG A 176 10.10 -0.87 13.62
N ILE A 177 11.13 -0.77 12.79
CA ILE A 177 11.06 -0.76 11.33
C ILE A 177 11.79 -1.99 10.79
N GLY A 178 11.13 -2.76 9.94
CA GLY A 178 11.75 -3.87 9.23
C GLY A 178 12.44 -3.38 7.95
N VAL A 179 13.67 -3.82 7.70
CA VAL A 179 14.42 -3.48 6.48
C VAL A 179 14.70 -4.73 5.67
N ILE A 180 14.21 -4.77 4.44
CA ILE A 180 14.52 -5.81 3.44
C ILE A 180 15.52 -5.21 2.45
N ALA A 181 16.68 -5.83 2.35
CA ALA A 181 17.79 -5.35 1.52
C ALA A 181 18.74 -6.51 1.24
N ASN A 182 19.45 -6.49 0.12
CA ASN A 182 20.66 -7.31 0.00
C ASN A 182 21.79 -6.67 0.84
N GLU A 183 22.86 -7.42 1.07
CA GLU A 183 23.98 -6.97 1.92
C GLU A 183 24.61 -5.67 1.42
N ILE A 184 24.67 -5.47 0.10
CA ILE A 184 25.29 -4.31 -0.52
C ILE A 184 24.45 -3.06 -0.28
N ASP A 185 23.16 -3.12 -0.63
CA ASP A 185 22.23 -1.99 -0.47
C ASP A 185 22.00 -1.65 1.00
N TYR A 186 22.01 -2.66 1.88
CA TYR A 186 21.97 -2.49 3.33
C TYR A 186 23.17 -1.71 3.85
N ASN A 187 24.38 -2.14 3.49
CA ASN A 187 25.63 -1.51 3.94
C ASN A 187 25.77 -0.08 3.40
N LEU A 188 25.42 0.14 2.13
CA LEU A 188 25.45 1.48 1.52
C LEU A 188 24.46 2.46 2.17
N SER A 189 23.39 1.93 2.76
CA SER A 189 22.32 2.70 3.38
C SER A 189 22.38 2.67 4.91
N PHE A 190 23.47 2.18 5.50
CA PHE A 190 23.62 2.03 6.96
C PHE A 190 23.45 3.35 7.72
N GLY A 191 23.81 4.48 7.10
CA GLY A 191 23.57 5.81 7.65
C GLY A 191 22.08 6.10 7.90
N ILE A 192 21.17 5.54 7.07
CA ILE A 192 19.73 5.66 7.30
C ILE A 192 19.35 4.99 8.61
N ILE A 193 19.81 3.75 8.76
CA ILE A 193 19.47 2.85 9.86
C ILE A 193 19.87 3.51 11.18
N LYS A 194 21.11 3.98 11.28
CA LYS A 194 21.63 4.63 12.49
C LYS A 194 20.87 5.91 12.86
N ARG A 195 20.39 6.68 11.88
CA ARG A 195 19.63 7.91 12.12
C ARG A 195 18.21 7.64 12.60
N ILE A 196 17.59 6.56 12.10
CA ILE A 196 16.27 6.11 12.59
C ILE A 196 16.42 5.60 14.03
N GLU A 197 17.44 4.76 14.27
CA GLU A 197 17.75 4.23 15.60
C GLU A 197 18.02 5.33 16.63
N SER A 198 18.80 6.36 16.27
CA SER A 198 19.11 7.49 17.17
C SER A 198 17.88 8.32 17.55
N ARG A 199 16.80 8.23 16.77
CA ARG A 199 15.51 8.86 17.08
C ARG A 199 14.62 7.96 17.93
N GLY A 200 15.11 6.82 18.40
CA GLY A 200 14.45 5.91 19.34
C GLY A 200 13.42 4.97 18.70
N VAL A 201 13.64 4.57 17.45
CA VAL A 201 12.89 3.52 16.75
C VAL A 201 13.86 2.42 16.37
N GLY A 202 13.61 1.18 16.79
CA GLY A 202 14.48 0.05 16.45
C GLY A 202 14.44 -0.25 14.95
N VAL A 203 15.54 -0.69 14.38
CA VAL A 203 15.59 -1.13 12.98
C VAL A 203 16.08 -2.56 12.92
N ASP A 204 15.29 -3.43 12.30
CA ASP A 204 15.64 -4.84 12.11
C ASP A 204 15.99 -5.12 10.67
N TYR A 205 17.20 -5.61 10.45
CA TYR A 205 17.56 -6.18 9.16
C TYR A 205 16.91 -7.56 9.00
N LEU A 206 16.04 -7.68 8.02
CA LEU A 206 15.25 -8.90 7.80
C LEU A 206 15.88 -9.85 6.79
N GLY A 207 16.85 -9.36 6.00
CA GLY A 207 17.50 -10.10 4.91
C GLY A 207 16.89 -9.81 3.53
N PHE A 208 17.11 -10.74 2.58
CA PHE A 208 16.72 -10.63 1.17
C PHE A 208 16.11 -11.92 0.58
N ASN A 209 15.71 -12.88 1.41
CA ASN A 209 15.15 -14.17 0.99
C ASN A 209 13.62 -14.24 1.18
N GLU A 210 12.95 -15.32 0.77
CA GLU A 210 11.49 -15.44 0.96
C GLU A 210 11.09 -15.35 2.44
N GLU A 211 11.92 -15.90 3.35
CA GLU A 211 11.68 -15.82 4.79
C GLU A 211 11.70 -14.36 5.31
N SER A 212 12.45 -13.47 4.64
CA SER A 212 12.50 -12.04 4.96
C SER A 212 11.15 -11.37 4.75
N MET A 213 10.39 -11.79 3.73
CA MET A 213 9.03 -11.29 3.48
C MET A 213 8.05 -11.76 4.57
N ILE A 214 8.21 -13.00 5.04
CA ILE A 214 7.42 -13.55 6.15
C ILE A 214 7.75 -12.82 7.47
N LYS A 215 9.02 -12.44 7.67
CA LYS A 215 9.41 -11.61 8.81
C LYS A 215 8.85 -10.20 8.68
N ALA A 216 8.86 -9.62 7.49
CA ALA A 216 8.39 -8.27 7.22
C ALA A 216 6.88 -8.07 7.44
N SER A 217 6.07 -9.10 7.24
CA SER A 217 4.64 -9.04 7.56
C SER A 217 4.38 -8.76 9.04
N LYS A 218 5.35 -9.03 9.93
CA LYS A 218 5.25 -8.74 11.37
C LYS A 218 5.49 -7.26 11.70
N TYR A 219 5.90 -6.42 10.75
CA TYR A 219 6.25 -5.03 10.99
C TYR A 219 5.18 -4.09 10.51
N ARG A 220 5.04 -2.96 11.21
CA ARG A 220 4.14 -1.87 10.84
C ARG A 220 4.71 -1.01 9.72
N VAL A 221 6.03 -0.87 9.70
CA VAL A 221 6.75 -0.12 8.69
C VAL A 221 7.81 -1.03 8.12
N VAL A 222 7.79 -1.22 6.81
CA VAL A 222 8.80 -2.01 6.09
C VAL A 222 9.49 -1.12 5.06
N ILE A 223 10.81 -1.01 5.15
CA ILE A 223 11.62 -0.33 4.16
C ILE A 223 12.26 -1.38 3.25
N PHE A 224 12.08 -1.21 1.95
CA PHE A 224 12.78 -1.98 0.93
C PHE A 224 13.92 -1.14 0.38
N LEU A 225 15.17 -1.62 0.50
CA LEU A 225 16.34 -0.99 -0.08
C LEU A 225 16.76 -1.74 -1.35
N GLY A 226 16.86 -0.99 -2.44
CA GLY A 226 17.18 -1.52 -3.77
C GLY A 226 15.96 -1.57 -4.68
N GLY A 227 16.19 -1.37 -5.97
CA GLY A 227 15.14 -1.36 -7.00
C GLY A 227 14.72 -2.73 -7.49
N HIS A 228 13.83 -2.74 -8.50
CA HIS A 228 13.35 -3.97 -9.14
C HIS A 228 14.45 -4.84 -9.79
N LEU A 229 15.63 -4.28 -10.06
CA LEU A 229 16.81 -4.99 -10.58
C LEU A 229 17.81 -5.37 -9.50
N ALA A 230 17.54 -5.03 -8.22
CA ALA A 230 18.45 -5.35 -7.13
C ALA A 230 18.61 -6.87 -6.99
N PRO A 231 19.84 -7.39 -6.85
CA PRO A 231 20.08 -8.81 -6.65
C PRO A 231 19.27 -9.34 -5.47
N ALA A 232 18.58 -10.46 -5.68
CA ALA A 232 17.71 -11.16 -4.73
C ALA A 232 16.45 -10.40 -4.24
N THR A 233 16.53 -9.10 -3.94
CA THR A 233 15.39 -8.31 -3.43
C THR A 233 14.47 -7.76 -4.52
N GLY A 234 14.97 -7.59 -5.75
CA GLY A 234 14.23 -6.97 -6.84
C GLY A 234 12.90 -7.67 -7.16
N LYS A 235 12.84 -8.99 -6.99
CA LYS A 235 11.60 -9.79 -7.18
C LYS A 235 10.48 -9.41 -6.20
N PHE A 236 10.81 -8.94 -5.01
CA PHE A 236 9.85 -8.50 -4.00
C PHE A 236 9.44 -7.03 -4.20
N VAL A 237 10.35 -6.21 -4.73
CA VAL A 237 10.15 -4.78 -4.95
C VAL A 237 9.34 -4.52 -6.23
N LEU A 238 9.52 -5.33 -7.26
CA LEU A 238 8.82 -5.20 -8.54
C LEU A 238 7.29 -5.03 -8.41
N PRO A 239 6.55 -5.88 -7.68
CA PRO A 239 5.10 -5.70 -7.53
C PRO A 239 4.73 -4.42 -6.75
N LEU A 240 5.58 -3.96 -5.82
CA LEU A 240 5.35 -2.74 -5.03
C LEU A 240 5.51 -1.46 -5.84
N LEU A 241 6.34 -1.51 -6.89
CA LEU A 241 6.60 -0.36 -7.76
C LEU A 241 5.55 -0.18 -8.86
N ARG A 242 4.73 -1.18 -9.17
CA ARG A 242 3.73 -1.13 -10.26
C ARG A 242 4.38 -0.60 -11.57
N ASN A 243 3.84 0.48 -12.15
CA ASN A 243 4.32 1.11 -13.39
C ASN A 243 5.53 2.03 -13.19
N LYS A 244 6.08 2.13 -11.97
CA LYS A 244 7.18 3.05 -11.64
C LYS A 244 8.57 2.46 -11.98
N THR A 245 8.64 1.24 -12.52
CA THR A 245 9.92 0.58 -12.88
C THR A 245 10.66 1.29 -14.00
N ALA A 246 9.94 1.91 -14.95
CA ALA A 246 10.53 2.71 -16.02
C ALA A 246 11.35 3.91 -15.48
N TYR A 247 11.00 4.43 -14.30
CA TYR A 247 11.68 5.55 -13.63
C TYR A 247 13.07 5.16 -13.11
N LEU A 248 13.27 3.88 -12.83
CA LEU A 248 14.54 3.35 -12.34
C LEU A 248 15.52 3.04 -13.47
N ARG A 249 15.26 3.43 -14.73
CA ARG A 249 16.26 3.21 -15.81
C ARG A 249 17.45 4.18 -15.71
N HIS A 250 17.21 5.41 -15.26
CA HIS A 250 18.24 6.46 -15.15
C HIS A 250 18.15 7.29 -13.87
N ASN A 251 17.28 6.91 -12.92
CA ASN A 251 16.98 7.74 -11.77
C ASN A 251 16.73 6.93 -10.49
N TRP A 252 16.47 7.64 -9.40
CA TRP A 252 16.07 7.08 -8.11
C TRP A 252 14.67 7.50 -7.70
N LEU A 253 14.07 6.75 -6.79
CA LEU A 253 12.74 7.00 -6.24
C LEU A 253 12.63 6.58 -4.78
N ILE A 254 11.72 7.26 -4.08
CA ILE A 254 11.16 6.82 -2.81
C ILE A 254 9.66 6.61 -3.06
N SER A 255 9.18 5.37 -2.93
CA SER A 255 7.77 5.05 -3.15
C SER A 255 7.17 4.48 -1.86
N PRO A 256 6.46 5.31 -1.08
CA PRO A 256 5.63 4.81 0.00
C PRO A 256 4.39 4.11 -0.56
N GLY A 257 3.80 3.24 0.26
CA GLY A 257 2.51 2.62 0.00
C GLY A 257 1.99 1.89 1.23
N THR A 258 0.82 1.25 1.10
CA THR A 258 0.17 0.52 2.18
C THR A 258 0.71 -0.91 2.30
N TRP A 259 1.01 -1.34 3.52
CA TRP A 259 1.50 -2.68 3.84
C TRP A 259 0.40 -3.54 4.45
N GLY A 260 0.47 -4.86 4.22
CA GLY A 260 -0.66 -5.78 4.40
C GLY A 260 -1.26 -5.91 5.80
N THR A 261 -0.58 -5.40 6.81
CA THR A 261 -1.00 -5.38 8.21
C THR A 261 -1.65 -4.06 8.65
N GLY A 262 -2.10 -3.22 7.71
CA GLY A 262 -2.52 -1.84 8.01
C GLY A 262 -1.34 -0.91 8.30
N GLY A 263 -0.14 -1.33 7.90
CA GLY A 263 1.10 -0.58 8.00
C GLY A 263 1.44 0.16 6.71
N ILE A 264 2.69 0.60 6.59
CA ILE A 264 3.23 1.20 5.37
C ILE A 264 4.47 0.45 4.90
N PHE A 265 4.67 0.42 3.59
CA PHE A 265 5.97 0.09 3.02
C PHE A 265 6.58 1.34 2.40
N ILE A 266 7.91 1.36 2.31
CA ILE A 266 8.66 2.42 1.63
C ILE A 266 9.74 1.76 0.79
N VAL A 267 9.63 1.87 -0.53
CA VAL A 267 10.71 1.46 -1.43
C VAL A 267 11.67 2.61 -1.62
N ILE A 268 12.95 2.39 -1.36
CA ILE A 268 14.05 3.33 -1.62
C ILE A 268 14.95 2.66 -2.67
N ALA A 269 14.92 3.18 -3.89
CA ALA A 269 15.51 2.49 -5.04
C ALA A 269 16.16 3.47 -6.01
N GLY A 270 17.30 3.09 -6.58
CA GLY A 270 17.97 3.75 -7.71
C GLY A 270 18.09 2.86 -8.93
N SER A 271 18.45 3.48 -10.05
CA SER A 271 18.87 2.80 -11.28
C SER A 271 20.13 1.98 -11.10
N ASP A 272 20.96 2.40 -10.15
CA ASP A 272 22.18 1.75 -9.73
C ASP A 272 22.41 2.02 -8.22
N ARG A 273 23.52 1.51 -7.70
CA ARG A 273 23.90 1.61 -6.28
C ARG A 273 24.12 3.06 -5.83
N TYR A 274 24.66 3.92 -6.69
CA TYR A 274 24.88 5.34 -6.37
C TYR A 274 23.55 6.08 -6.28
N MET A 275 22.63 5.78 -7.19
CA MET A 275 21.30 6.36 -7.20
C MET A 275 20.44 5.84 -6.03
N THR A 276 20.58 4.57 -5.62
CA THR A 276 19.93 4.06 -4.40
C THR A 276 20.45 4.78 -3.17
N ARG A 277 21.76 5.03 -3.07
CA ARG A 277 22.34 5.84 -1.99
C ARG A 277 21.80 7.28 -1.98
N ARG A 278 21.63 7.91 -3.14
CA ARG A 278 21.00 9.24 -3.21
C ARG A 278 19.55 9.23 -2.73
N ALA A 279 18.76 8.23 -3.12
CA ALA A 279 17.41 8.05 -2.58
C ALA A 279 17.40 7.85 -1.06
N ALA A 280 18.37 7.10 -0.55
CA ALA A 280 18.56 6.88 0.89
C ALA A 280 18.85 8.18 1.65
N GLU A 281 19.74 9.02 1.13
CA GLU A 281 20.05 10.34 1.69
C GLU A 281 18.83 11.27 1.66
N GLU A 282 18.06 11.27 0.57
CA GLU A 282 16.84 12.07 0.46
C GLU A 282 15.69 11.55 1.34
N PHE A 283 15.62 10.23 1.52
CA PHE A 283 14.69 9.62 2.45
C PHE A 283 14.95 10.12 3.88
N LEU A 284 16.22 10.21 4.29
CA LEU A 284 16.59 10.71 5.60
C LEU A 284 16.15 12.14 5.86
N ILE A 285 16.24 12.98 4.83
CA ILE A 285 15.89 14.41 4.94
C ILE A 285 14.37 14.59 5.00
N ARG A 286 13.61 13.82 4.21
CA ARG A 286 12.20 14.14 3.93
C ARG A 286 11.19 13.14 4.49
N TRP A 287 11.58 11.88 4.66
CA TRP A 287 10.64 10.77 4.89
C TRP A 287 10.91 9.98 6.18
N ALA A 288 12.10 10.13 6.77
CA ALA A 288 12.46 9.40 7.99
C ALA A 288 11.53 9.74 9.16
N ASP A 289 11.19 11.01 9.38
CA ASP A 289 10.26 11.41 10.44
C ASP A 289 8.87 10.82 10.25
N PHE A 290 8.43 10.71 9.00
CA PHE A 290 7.18 10.02 8.68
C PHE A 290 7.25 8.53 9.03
N ALA A 291 8.30 7.83 8.60
CA ALA A 291 8.49 6.41 8.91
C ALA A 291 8.56 6.16 10.43
N ILE A 292 9.23 7.05 11.17
CA ILE A 292 9.36 7.01 12.63
C ILE A 292 8.01 7.20 13.31
N ARG A 293 7.23 8.22 12.92
CA ARG A 293 5.88 8.44 13.46
C ARG A 293 4.96 7.27 13.14
N ALA A 294 4.99 6.78 11.91
CA ALA A 294 4.20 5.62 11.47
C ALA A 294 4.54 4.35 12.27
N ALA A 295 5.82 4.15 12.64
CA ALA A 295 6.24 3.03 13.47
C ALA A 295 5.79 3.15 14.93
N ARG A 296 5.73 4.37 15.49
CA ARG A 296 5.41 4.63 16.90
C ARG A 296 3.93 4.77 17.19
N GLU A 297 3.32 5.75 16.55
CA GLU A 297 1.99 6.26 16.90
C GLU A 297 0.92 5.48 16.16
N GLY A 298 1.22 5.15 14.92
CA GLY A 298 0.35 4.35 14.11
C GLY A 298 -0.83 5.07 13.50
N ALA A 299 -1.15 4.67 12.27
CA ALA A 299 -2.14 5.32 11.41
C ALA A 299 -1.78 6.79 11.13
N VAL A 300 -0.72 6.99 10.33
CA VAL A 300 -0.65 8.19 9.51
C VAL A 300 -1.42 7.87 8.23
N PHE A 301 -2.69 8.25 8.19
CA PHE A 301 -3.41 8.34 6.92
C PHE A 301 -2.68 9.37 6.06
N MET A 302 -1.93 8.90 5.08
CA MET A 302 -1.65 9.72 3.92
C MET A 302 -2.57 9.23 2.82
N GLU A 303 -3.47 10.11 2.39
CA GLU A 303 -4.00 10.06 1.03
C GLU A 303 -2.81 10.30 0.08
N PHE A 304 -2.04 9.25 -0.17
CA PHE A 304 -1.17 9.22 -1.32
C PHE A 304 -2.07 9.08 -2.54
N ASN A 305 -2.63 10.21 -2.98
CA ASN A 305 -2.94 10.35 -4.39
C ASN A 305 -1.65 10.00 -5.13
N SER A 306 -1.75 9.05 -6.06
CA SER A 306 -0.66 8.25 -6.65
C SER A 306 0.45 9.03 -7.37
N THR A 307 0.49 10.35 -7.19
CA THR A 307 1.38 11.34 -7.75
C THR A 307 2.73 11.33 -7.02
N ALA A 308 3.74 10.77 -7.65
CA ALA A 308 5.13 10.98 -7.23
C ALA A 308 5.56 12.39 -7.62
N ILE A 309 6.29 13.07 -6.72
CA ILE A 309 6.85 14.39 -6.97
C ILE A 309 8.36 14.32 -6.77
N MET A 310 9.09 14.46 -7.87
CA MET A 310 10.55 14.53 -7.90
C MET A 310 10.96 15.99 -7.97
N ILE A 311 12.04 16.38 -7.30
CA ILE A 311 12.70 17.68 -7.46
C ILE A 311 14.21 17.46 -7.56
N VAL A 312 14.80 17.95 -8.65
CA VAL A 312 16.25 18.08 -8.77
C VAL A 312 16.55 19.56 -8.68
N SER A 313 17.22 19.98 -7.61
CA SER A 313 17.62 21.35 -7.45
C SER A 313 19.10 21.53 -7.80
N SER A 314 19.38 22.55 -8.60
CA SER A 314 20.71 23.02 -8.92
C SER A 314 20.77 24.54 -8.75
N GLY A 315 21.98 25.07 -8.75
CA GLY A 315 22.27 26.46 -8.45
C GLY A 315 23.58 26.81 -9.14
N ARG A 316 23.62 28.00 -9.74
CA ARG A 316 24.74 28.51 -10.53
C ARG A 316 24.81 30.03 -10.41
N CYS A 317 25.97 30.62 -10.69
CA CYS A 317 26.07 32.07 -10.86
C CYS A 317 25.19 32.51 -12.04
N GLY A 318 24.48 33.63 -11.85
CA GLY A 318 23.63 34.22 -12.87
C GLY A 318 22.68 35.24 -12.26
N ILE A 319 22.08 36.07 -13.12
CA ILE A 319 21.08 37.05 -12.72
C ILE A 319 19.75 36.62 -13.31
N LEU A 320 18.73 36.58 -12.46
CA LEU A 320 17.34 36.39 -12.85
C LEU A 320 16.52 37.38 -12.02
N GLU A 321 15.87 38.34 -12.69
CA GLU A 321 15.16 39.44 -12.03
C GLU A 321 13.82 38.99 -11.44
N GLU A 322 13.10 38.10 -12.13
CA GLU A 322 11.83 37.55 -11.67
C GLU A 322 11.84 36.01 -11.71
N PRO A 323 11.16 35.33 -10.79
CA PRO A 323 11.10 33.88 -10.82
C PRO A 323 10.32 33.38 -12.04
N GLU A 324 10.77 32.27 -12.61
CA GLU A 324 10.20 31.69 -13.83
C GLU A 324 9.63 30.30 -13.56
N LEU A 325 8.52 29.97 -14.23
CA LEU A 325 7.96 28.61 -14.24
C LEU A 325 7.71 28.18 -15.69
N GLN A 326 8.34 27.07 -16.09
CA GLN A 326 8.08 26.42 -17.37
C GLN A 326 7.46 25.05 -17.13
N LEU A 327 6.38 24.74 -17.85
CA LEU A 327 5.67 23.47 -17.74
C LEU A 327 5.73 22.73 -19.08
N SER A 328 5.93 21.42 -19.03
CA SER A 328 5.75 20.53 -20.17
C SER A 328 5.17 19.19 -19.72
N SER A 329 4.53 18.48 -20.65
CA SER A 329 3.99 17.14 -20.42
C SER A 329 4.87 16.09 -21.06
N GLU A 330 5.18 15.01 -20.36
CA GLU A 330 5.88 13.84 -20.87
C GLU A 330 5.09 12.58 -20.50
N GLY A 331 4.32 12.04 -21.46
CA GLY A 331 3.35 10.99 -21.18
C GLY A 331 2.31 11.45 -20.16
N ASN A 332 2.13 10.68 -19.08
CA ASN A 332 1.24 11.00 -17.97
C ASN A 332 1.92 11.77 -16.82
N TYR A 333 2.98 12.53 -17.11
CA TYR A 333 3.72 13.32 -16.12
C TYR A 333 3.84 14.76 -16.55
N ILE A 334 3.84 15.67 -15.57
CA ILE A 334 4.16 17.08 -15.75
C ILE A 334 5.63 17.29 -15.36
N LYS A 335 6.40 17.91 -16.24
CA LYS A 335 7.72 18.47 -15.95
C LYS A 335 7.56 19.96 -15.68
N ALA A 336 8.00 20.41 -14.52
CA ALA A 336 8.00 21.81 -14.13
C ALA A 336 9.44 22.27 -13.88
N VAL A 337 9.90 23.29 -14.57
CA VAL A 337 11.19 23.93 -14.31
C VAL A 337 10.92 25.27 -13.65
N TYR A 338 11.19 25.36 -12.35
CA TYR A 338 11.08 26.59 -11.58
C TYR A 338 12.46 27.20 -11.37
N ARG A 339 12.58 28.52 -11.53
CA ARG A 339 13.84 29.26 -11.32
C ARG A 339 13.60 30.50 -10.49
N GLU A 340 14.60 30.87 -9.68
CA GLU A 340 14.55 32.07 -8.88
C GLU A 340 15.96 32.65 -8.68
N GLY A 341 16.07 33.97 -8.64
CA GLY A 341 17.28 34.66 -8.19
C GLY A 341 17.51 34.46 -6.69
N HIS A 342 18.76 34.26 -6.28
CA HIS A 342 19.13 34.04 -4.88
C HIS A 342 20.52 34.61 -4.58
N SER A 343 20.75 35.05 -3.34
CA SER A 343 22.05 35.60 -2.91
C SER A 343 23.13 34.52 -2.72
N ASP A 344 22.72 33.26 -2.63
CA ASP A 344 23.59 32.09 -2.48
C ASP A 344 23.38 31.13 -3.67
N PRO A 345 24.37 30.99 -4.58
CA PRO A 345 24.29 30.11 -5.75
C PRO A 345 24.41 28.62 -5.40
N CYS A 346 24.80 28.28 -4.18
CA CYS A 346 24.84 26.91 -3.66
C CYS A 346 23.57 26.53 -2.93
N ALA A 347 22.61 27.46 -2.78
CA ALA A 347 21.31 27.14 -2.23
C ALA A 347 20.61 26.09 -3.11
N ARG A 348 19.76 25.30 -2.45
CA ARG A 348 18.94 24.28 -3.08
C ARG A 348 17.50 24.47 -2.67
N PHE A 349 16.60 24.21 -3.61
CA PHE A 349 15.18 24.07 -3.32
C PHE A 349 14.89 22.70 -2.72
N TYR A 350 14.01 22.69 -1.74
CA TYR A 350 13.30 21.50 -1.28
C TYR A 350 11.79 21.76 -1.33
N ILE A 351 10.99 20.71 -1.48
CA ILE A 351 9.54 20.84 -1.41
C ILE A 351 9.16 20.94 0.06
N ALA A 352 8.72 22.13 0.49
CA ALA A 352 8.24 22.38 1.85
C ALA A 352 6.83 21.85 2.04
N GLU A 353 5.98 22.01 1.03
CA GLU A 353 4.60 21.55 1.06
C GLU A 353 4.17 21.19 -0.37
N CYS A 354 3.31 20.16 -0.48
CA CYS A 354 2.61 19.89 -1.71
C CYS A 354 1.19 19.44 -1.43
N SER A 355 0.25 20.01 -2.16
CA SER A 355 -1.14 19.59 -2.16
C SER A 355 -1.67 19.45 -3.58
N MET A 356 -2.63 18.54 -3.74
CA MET A 356 -3.36 18.36 -4.98
C MET A 356 -4.83 18.28 -4.64
N THR A 357 -5.59 19.25 -5.14
CA THR A 357 -7.05 19.31 -5.00
C THR A 357 -7.62 19.34 -6.40
N ASP A 358 -8.41 18.34 -6.75
CA ASP A 358 -8.90 18.11 -8.11
C ASP A 358 -7.78 18.06 -9.17
N ARG A 359 -7.69 19.08 -10.03
CA ARG A 359 -6.65 19.24 -11.06
C ARG A 359 -5.73 20.43 -10.79
N GLU A 360 -5.75 20.98 -9.57
CA GLU A 360 -4.84 22.02 -9.13
C GLU A 360 -3.73 21.40 -8.26
N ILE A 361 -2.49 21.57 -8.68
CA ILE A 361 -1.29 21.11 -7.98
C ILE A 361 -0.58 22.34 -7.43
N ARG A 362 -0.43 22.41 -6.10
CA ARG A 362 0.29 23.49 -5.43
C ARG A 362 1.54 22.94 -4.77
N ILE A 363 2.69 23.53 -5.09
CA ILE A 363 3.99 23.17 -4.56
C ILE A 363 4.62 24.40 -3.93
N THR A 364 4.92 24.32 -2.64
CA THR A 364 5.70 25.33 -1.94
C THR A 364 7.14 24.84 -1.86
N LEU A 365 8.08 25.60 -2.41
CA LEU A 365 9.52 25.33 -2.32
C LEU A 365 10.15 26.16 -1.22
N GLY A 366 10.75 25.47 -0.25
CA GLY A 366 11.66 26.07 0.72
C GLY A 366 13.08 26.12 0.17
N ARG A 367 13.94 26.92 0.80
CA ARG A 367 15.34 27.11 0.42
C ARG A 367 16.25 26.64 1.54
N GLN A 368 17.30 25.93 1.18
CA GLN A 368 18.33 25.50 2.12
C GLN A 368 19.70 25.89 1.56
N SER A 369 20.42 26.72 2.31
CA SER A 369 21.85 26.95 2.06
C SER A 369 22.64 25.72 2.43
N THR A 370 23.54 25.31 1.55
CA THR A 370 24.44 24.20 1.81
C THR A 370 25.66 24.69 2.59
N SER A 371 26.29 23.83 3.39
CA SER A 371 27.49 24.17 4.17
C SER A 371 28.76 24.25 3.30
N LEU A 372 28.62 24.40 1.99
CA LEU A 372 29.73 24.47 1.04
C LEU A 372 30.22 25.92 0.94
N ILE A 373 31.55 26.10 0.86
CA ILE A 373 32.13 27.39 0.52
C ILE A 373 31.68 27.71 -0.91
N CYS A 374 30.76 28.66 -1.02
CA CYS A 374 30.20 29.03 -2.31
C CYS A 374 30.90 30.26 -2.90
N VAL A 375 30.98 30.31 -4.22
CA VAL A 375 31.52 31.48 -4.95
C VAL A 375 30.65 32.69 -4.63
N GLN A 376 31.27 33.82 -4.30
CA GLN A 376 30.58 35.11 -4.06
C GLN A 376 30.06 35.68 -5.39
N CYS A 377 28.89 35.21 -5.83
CA CYS A 377 28.17 35.75 -6.98
C CYS A 377 26.67 35.71 -6.68
N ILE A 378 25.88 36.59 -7.34
CA ILE A 378 24.43 36.43 -7.38
C ILE A 378 24.13 35.13 -8.13
N GLY A 379 23.27 34.30 -7.53
CA GLY A 379 22.94 32.98 -8.02
C GLY A 379 21.55 32.90 -8.62
N VAL A 380 21.36 31.95 -9.52
CA VAL A 380 20.04 31.44 -9.90
C VAL A 380 19.94 30.01 -9.42
N ILE A 381 18.93 29.74 -8.60
CA ILE A 381 18.56 28.40 -8.19
C ILE A 381 17.46 27.88 -9.11
N THR A 382 17.58 26.64 -9.53
CA THR A 382 16.65 25.96 -10.45
C THR A 382 16.13 24.71 -9.76
N ALA A 383 14.84 24.44 -9.88
CA ALA A 383 14.17 23.22 -9.48
C ALA A 383 13.54 22.57 -10.71
N ASN A 384 14.06 21.41 -11.11
CA ASN A 384 13.43 20.55 -12.09
C ASN A 384 12.52 19.57 -11.36
N ILE A 385 11.22 19.81 -11.44
CA ILE A 385 10.18 19.07 -10.74
C ILE A 385 9.47 18.16 -11.72
N THR A 386 9.17 16.92 -11.33
CA THR A 386 8.34 16.01 -12.12
C THR A 386 7.18 15.54 -11.27
N ILE A 387 5.96 15.66 -11.77
CA ILE A 387 4.72 15.41 -11.05
C ILE A 387 3.93 14.34 -11.82
N GLY A 388 3.71 13.18 -11.21
CA GLY A 388 2.88 12.13 -11.80
C GLY A 388 3.15 10.73 -11.27
N PRO A 389 2.49 9.69 -11.81
CA PRO A 389 1.60 9.74 -12.96
C PRO A 389 0.25 10.40 -12.64
N LEU A 390 -0.28 11.16 -13.58
CA LEU A 390 -1.56 11.87 -13.50
C LEU A 390 -2.52 11.38 -14.60
N PRO A 391 -3.83 11.28 -14.33
CA PRO A 391 -4.80 10.96 -15.38
C PRO A 391 -4.84 12.07 -16.45
N PRO A 392 -5.26 11.76 -17.69
CA PRO A 392 -5.39 12.76 -18.75
C PRO A 392 -6.30 13.92 -18.36
N GLY A 393 -5.92 15.14 -18.75
CA GLY A 393 -6.68 16.34 -18.46
C GLY A 393 -5.83 17.59 -18.30
N ASP A 394 -6.50 18.75 -18.20
CA ASP A 394 -5.88 20.04 -17.91
C ASP A 394 -5.60 20.20 -16.42
N TYR A 395 -4.34 20.48 -16.10
CA TYR A 395 -3.86 20.75 -14.75
C TYR A 395 -3.41 22.19 -14.62
N LYS A 396 -3.70 22.79 -13.46
CA LYS A 396 -3.10 24.05 -13.02
C LYS A 396 -1.99 23.71 -12.04
N VAL A 397 -0.76 24.11 -12.33
CA VAL A 397 0.41 23.86 -11.47
C VAL A 397 0.91 25.19 -10.95
N CYS A 398 0.94 25.35 -9.63
CA CYS A 398 1.44 26.54 -8.97
C CYS A 398 2.66 26.21 -8.11
N ILE A 399 3.77 26.91 -8.34
CA ILE A 399 5.03 26.75 -7.60
C ILE A 399 5.42 28.10 -6.99
N ASN A 400 5.48 28.17 -5.65
CA ASN A 400 5.76 29.42 -4.92
C ASN A 400 4.90 30.62 -5.38
N GLY A 401 3.62 30.38 -5.66
CA GLY A 401 2.66 31.40 -6.09
C GLY A 401 2.66 31.69 -7.60
N ILE A 402 3.63 31.21 -8.37
CA ILE A 402 3.62 31.33 -9.84
C ILE A 402 2.88 30.13 -10.42
N CYS A 403 1.88 30.38 -11.26
CA CYS A 403 1.02 29.33 -11.82
C CYS A 403 1.11 29.23 -13.34
N GLY A 404 1.01 28.01 -13.85
CA GLY A 404 0.83 27.73 -15.27
C GLY A 404 -0.19 26.60 -15.49
N HIS A 405 -0.68 26.49 -16.72
CA HIS A 405 -1.59 25.42 -17.12
C HIS A 405 -0.88 24.44 -18.06
N ILE A 406 -1.18 23.15 -17.93
CA ILE A 406 -0.62 22.10 -18.78
C ILE A 406 -1.65 20.99 -18.99
N ASN A 407 -1.78 20.53 -20.23
CA ASN A 407 -2.66 19.42 -20.58
C ASN A 407 -1.86 18.12 -20.66
N ILE A 408 -2.39 17.07 -20.03
CA ILE A 408 -1.88 15.70 -20.18
C ILE A 408 -2.77 14.97 -21.19
N SER A 409 -2.22 14.73 -22.37
CA SER A 409 -2.87 13.98 -23.45
C SER A 409 -3.06 12.50 -23.08
N LYS A 410 -4.09 11.85 -23.63
CA LYS A 410 -4.15 10.37 -23.65
C LYS A 410 -2.99 9.86 -24.51
N SER A 411 -2.07 9.13 -23.89
CA SER A 411 -1.03 8.33 -24.56
C SER A 411 -1.63 7.07 -25.18
#